data_AF-A0A4Q2YU77-F1
#
_entry.id   AF-A0A4Q2YU77-F1
#
_cell.length_a   1.000
_cell.length_b   1.000
_cell.length_c   1.000
_cell.angle_alpha   90.00
_cell.angle_beta   90.00
_cell.angle_gamma   90.00
#
_symmetry.space_group_name_H-M   'P 1'
#
loop_
_entity.id
_entity.type
_entity.pdbx_description
1 polymer ?
#
loop_
_entity_poly.entity_id
_entity_poly.type
_entity_poly.pdbx_seq_one_letter_code
_entity_poly.pdbx_strand_id
1 'polypeptide(L)' 'GKAGRVRHMGWRPHVRGVAMNPIDHPHGGGEGRTSGGRTPVTPWGKDTKGTRTRKNKATDKYIIRTRHVKKAR' A
#
# COMPACT_ATOMS: atom_id res chain seq x y z
N GLY A 1 -1.61 21.51 13.85
CA GLY A 1 -0.83 20.35 13.38
C GLY A 1 0.07 20.78 12.25
N LYS A 2 1.35 21.04 12.53
CA LYS A 2 2.35 21.43 11.51
C LYS A 2 3.17 20.21 11.11
N ALA A 3 3.75 20.22 9.89
CA ALA A 3 4.64 19.16 9.42
C ALA A 3 5.77 18.85 10.43
N GLY A 4 6.32 19.87 11.10
CA GLY A 4 7.36 19.70 12.12
C GLY A 4 6.97 18.81 13.30
N ARG A 5 5.69 18.75 13.69
CA ARG A 5 5.26 17.83 14.77
C ARG A 5 5.44 16.37 14.36
N VAL A 6 5.12 16.04 13.11
CA VAL A 6 5.30 14.68 12.55
C VAL A 6 6.78 14.32 12.44
N ARG A 7 7.63 15.31 12.10
CA ARG A 7 9.08 15.16 12.10
C ARG A 7 9.65 14.85 13.49
N HIS A 8 9.15 15.52 14.54
CA HIS A 8 9.58 15.26 15.92
C HIS A 8 9.17 13.87 16.42
N MET A 9 8.14 13.26 15.82
CA MET A 9 7.73 11.88 16.08
C MET A 9 8.56 10.84 15.29
N GLY A 10 9.62 11.26 14.57
CA GLY A 10 10.51 10.37 13.81
C GLY A 10 10.03 10.00 12.41
N TRP A 11 8.90 10.55 11.96
CA TRP A 11 8.35 10.24 10.63
C TRP A 11 8.96 11.14 9.56
N ARG A 12 9.43 10.52 8.47
CA ARG A 12 9.91 11.22 7.26
C ARG A 12 8.75 11.44 6.28
N PRO A 13 8.82 12.47 5.41
CA PRO A 13 7.83 12.63 4.35
C PRO A 13 7.85 11.43 3.40
N HIS A 14 6.68 10.97 2.98
CA HIS A 14 6.51 9.93 1.97
C HIS A 14 6.03 10.55 0.65
N VAL A 15 6.65 10.16 -0.46
CA VAL A 15 6.30 10.63 -1.81
C VAL A 15 5.27 9.68 -2.44
N ARG A 16 4.26 10.24 -3.11
CA ARG A 16 3.22 9.44 -3.81
C ARG A 16 3.80 8.84 -5.09
N GLY A 17 3.46 7.58 -5.40
CA GLY A 17 3.93 6.89 -6.61
C GLY A 17 3.58 7.60 -7.93
N VAL A 18 2.44 8.28 -7.99
CA VAL A 18 2.03 9.10 -9.16
C VAL A 18 2.98 10.27 -9.44
N ALA A 19 3.71 10.75 -8.43
CA ALA A 19 4.67 11.84 -8.59
C ALA A 19 6.08 11.33 -8.98
N MET A 20 6.26 10.02 -9.12
CA MET A 20 7.54 9.40 -9.45
C MET A 20 7.63 9.13 -10.96
N ASN A 21 8.83 8.78 -11.44
CA ASN A 21 9.02 8.37 -12.83
C ASN A 21 8.53 6.92 -13.04
N PRO A 22 8.25 6.49 -14.29
CA PRO A 22 7.84 5.11 -14.59
C PRO A 22 8.79 4.02 -14.08
N ILE A 23 10.08 4.33 -13.98
CA ILE A 23 11.12 3.40 -13.49
C ILE A 23 11.08 3.20 -11.98
N ASP A 24 10.65 4.22 -11.23
CA ASP A 24 10.71 4.25 -9.77
C ASP A 24 9.43 3.68 -9.14
N HIS A 25 8.29 3.87 -9.80
CA HIS A 25 7.00 3.38 -9.32
C HIS A 25 6.12 2.91 -10.47
N PRO A 26 5.38 1.80 -10.28
CA PRO A 26 4.36 1.35 -11.23
C PRO A 26 3.20 2.32 -11.53
N HIS A 27 3.15 3.47 -10.84
CA HIS A 27 2.16 4.54 -11.05
C HIS A 27 2.79 5.80 -11.60
N GLY A 28 4.12 5.78 -11.80
CA GLY A 28 4.88 6.93 -12.23
C GLY A 28 4.73 7.19 -13.72
N GLY A 29 4.96 8.45 -14.10
CA GLY A 29 4.88 8.94 -15.48
C GLY A 29 3.50 9.34 -15.98
N GLY A 30 3.43 9.49 -17.30
CA GLY A 30 2.37 10.21 -18.00
C GLY A 30 2.65 11.72 -18.10
N GLU A 31 1.99 12.38 -19.05
CA GLU A 31 2.04 13.83 -19.18
C GLU A 31 1.08 14.47 -18.18
N GLY A 32 1.59 15.38 -17.35
CA GLY A 32 0.82 15.99 -16.27
C GLY A 32 0.44 15.01 -15.15
N ARG A 33 -0.67 15.27 -14.45
CA ARG A 33 -1.11 14.43 -13.33
C ARG A 33 -2.07 13.35 -13.82
N THR A 34 -1.63 12.10 -13.78
CA THR A 34 -2.46 10.94 -14.10
C THR A 34 -2.87 10.18 -12.84
N SER A 35 -3.82 9.24 -12.96
CA SER A 35 -4.13 8.27 -11.90
C SER A 35 -3.16 7.08 -11.88
N GLY A 36 -2.10 7.10 -12.70
CA GLY A 36 -1.15 6.00 -12.88
C GLY A 36 -1.63 4.88 -13.80
N GLY A 37 -2.87 4.92 -14.33
CA GLY A 37 -3.40 4.00 -15.34
C GLY A 37 -3.46 2.52 -14.94
N ARG A 38 -3.18 2.19 -13.67
CA ARG A 38 -3.01 0.83 -13.16
C ARG A 38 -3.76 0.66 -11.83
N THR A 39 -4.07 -0.58 -11.48
CA THR A 39 -4.55 -0.91 -10.13
C THR A 39 -3.54 -0.41 -9.07
N PRO A 40 -4.01 0.04 -7.89
CA PRO A 40 -3.12 0.50 -6.84
C PRO A 40 -2.19 -0.60 -6.32
N VAL A 41 -0.90 -0.46 -6.60
CA VAL A 41 0.17 -1.38 -6.22
C VAL A 41 1.24 -0.67 -5.40
N THR A 42 2.01 -1.45 -4.65
CA THR A 42 3.26 -1.02 -4.00
C THR A 42 4.32 -0.67 -5.06
N PRO A 43 5.44 -0.02 -4.66
CA PRO A 43 6.57 0.21 -5.57
C PRO A 43 7.10 -1.07 -6.25
N TRP A 44 6.91 -2.23 -5.60
CA TRP A 44 7.32 -3.54 -6.13
C TRP A 44 6.19 -4.32 -6.82
N GLY A 45 5.07 -3.68 -7.13
CA GLY A 45 3.99 -4.28 -7.93
C GLY A 45 2.99 -5.16 -7.18
N LYS A 46 3.12 -5.34 -5.86
CA LYS A 46 2.10 -6.03 -5.04
C LYS A 46 0.84 -5.17 -4.88
N ASP A 47 -0.34 -5.76 -5.04
CA ASP A 47 -1.62 -5.06 -4.85
C ASP A 47 -1.80 -4.51 -3.43
N THR A 48 -2.31 -3.29 -3.34
CA THR A 48 -2.64 -2.62 -2.07
C THR A 48 -4.12 -2.71 -1.71
N LYS A 49 -4.99 -2.98 -2.69
CA LYS A 49 -6.43 -3.10 -2.48
C LYS A 49 -6.83 -4.55 -2.21
N GLY A 50 -7.17 -4.86 -0.96
CA GLY A 50 -7.91 -6.07 -0.59
C GLY A 50 -7.11 -7.37 -0.55
N THR A 51 -5.92 -7.43 -1.14
CA THR A 51 -5.10 -8.64 -1.19
C THR A 51 -4.52 -9.00 0.19
N ARG A 52 -4.82 -10.23 0.68
CA ARG A 52 -4.28 -10.74 1.95
C ARG A 52 -2.79 -11.04 1.80
N THR A 53 -1.98 -10.47 2.69
CA THR A 53 -0.51 -10.62 2.64
C THR A 53 0.02 -11.86 3.37
N ARG A 54 -0.70 -12.36 4.40
CA ARG A 54 -0.33 -13.55 5.18
C ARG A 54 -0.74 -14.85 4.47
N LYS A 55 0.21 -15.78 4.33
CA LYS A 55 0.01 -17.12 3.72
C LYS A 55 0.50 -18.30 4.58
N ASN A 56 0.91 -18.08 5.83
CA ASN A 56 1.52 -19.12 6.67
C ASN A 56 0.50 -20.18 7.13
N LYS A 57 0.59 -21.40 6.55
CA LYS A 57 -0.29 -22.53 6.85
C LYS A 57 -0.06 -23.15 8.24
N ALA A 58 1.17 -23.13 8.75
CA ALA A 58 1.52 -23.83 10.00
C ALA A 58 0.82 -23.24 11.22
N THR A 59 0.58 -21.93 11.21
CA THR A 59 -0.08 -21.20 12.30
C THR A 59 -1.56 -20.94 12.04
N ASP A 60 -2.03 -21.09 10.80
CA ASP A 60 -3.43 -20.88 10.45
C ASP A 60 -4.36 -21.92 11.09
N LYS A 61 -3.86 -23.14 11.38
CA LYS A 61 -4.61 -24.21 12.05
C LYS A 61 -5.05 -23.88 13.48
N TYR A 62 -4.36 -22.95 14.14
CA TYR A 62 -4.69 -22.53 15.51
C TYR A 62 -5.68 -21.36 15.55
N ILE A 63 -6.13 -20.86 14.39
CA ILE A 63 -7.03 -19.71 14.32
C ILE A 63 -8.49 -20.18 14.27
N ILE A 64 -9.22 -19.97 15.36
CA ILE A 64 -10.64 -20.33 15.46
C ILE A 64 -11.51 -19.42 14.56
N ARG A 65 -11.22 -18.12 14.52
CA ARG A 65 -11.95 -17.15 13.67
C ARG A 65 -11.04 -16.05 13.19
N THR A 66 -11.06 -15.78 11.88
CA THR A 66 -10.30 -14.66 11.31
C THR A 66 -11.14 -13.38 11.32
N ARG A 67 -10.47 -12.22 11.43
CA ARG A 67 -11.10 -10.90 11.24
C ARG A 67 -11.74 -10.70 9.85
N HIS A 68 -11.40 -11.55 8.87
CA HIS A 68 -11.91 -11.46 7.50
C HIS A 68 -13.30 -12.10 7.33
N VAL A 69 -13.77 -12.90 8.30
CA VAL A 69 -15.09 -13.57 8.24
C VAL A 69 -16.24 -12.55 8.13
N LYS A 70 -16.12 -11.36 8.74
CA LYS A 70 -17.13 -10.29 8.63
C LYS A 70 -17.15 -9.58 7.26
N LYS A 71 -16.09 -9.68 6.46
CA LYS A 71 -15.96 -8.97 5.17
C LYS A 71 -16.63 -9.72 4.01
N ALA A 72 -17.05 -10.96 4.23
CA ALA A 72 -17.76 -11.81 3.26
C ALA A 72 -19.29 -11.85 3.47
N ARG A 73 -19.80 -11.13 4.49
CA ARG A 73 -21.23 -10.83 4.64
C ARG A 73 -21.53 -9.46 4.06
#